data_AF-K2NL89-F1
#
_entry.id   AF-K2NL89-F1
#
_cell.length_a   1.000
_cell.length_b   1.000
_cell.length_c   1.000
_cell.angle_alpha   90.00
_cell.angle_beta   90.00
_cell.angle_gamma   90.00
#
_symmetry.space_group_name_H-M   'P 1'
#
loop_
_entity.id
_entity.type
_entity.pdbx_description
1 polymer ?
#
loop_
_entity_poly.entity_id
_entity_poly.type
_entity_poly.pdbx_seq_one_letter_code
_entity_poly.pdbx_strand_id
1 'polypeptide(L)'
;MHDNILAEEAITAAVSLHADRLLVRPPEGPLIVPPFATGSICSRFTVPAGHFSTGVADSDMVLCVAAAPGGVWALPCATLEDGRPVAGAMSIAPAVSFRGCLATRIAAHLMVHAVGFTHPQMASSSMVRHVTGARGRALSVVMNWETAAMAAREHHDCNNIDGMELPDGDGDGRTLESHGSQRHARDERMAPIGGVDVALSWRWVHLLTWAA
;
A
#
# COMPACT_ATOMS: atom_id res chain seq x y z
N MET A 1 -8.28 -29.71 -12.07
CA MET A 1 -8.80 -28.34 -12.22
C MET A 1 -8.29 -27.64 -10.98
N HIS A 2 -7.19 -26.89 -11.09
CA HIS A 2 -6.67 -26.13 -9.94
C HIS A 2 -7.45 -24.83 -9.93
N ASP A 3 -8.38 -24.73 -9.00
CA ASP A 3 -9.11 -23.49 -8.70
C ASP A 3 -8.10 -22.35 -8.52
N ASN A 4 -8.47 -21.15 -8.95
CA ASN A 4 -7.56 -20.01 -9.06
C ASN A 4 -7.29 -19.43 -7.67
N ILE A 5 -6.49 -20.13 -6.85
CA ILE A 5 -6.10 -19.79 -5.46
C ILE A 5 -5.73 -18.31 -5.31
N LEU A 6 -5.10 -17.73 -6.34
CA LEU A 6 -4.75 -16.32 -6.34
C LEU A 6 -6.01 -15.44 -6.32
N ALA A 7 -6.89 -15.55 -7.31
CA ALA A 7 -8.04 -14.69 -7.45
C ALA A 7 -9.14 -15.00 -6.42
N GLU A 8 -9.45 -16.28 -6.21
CA GLU A 8 -10.60 -16.70 -5.41
C GLU A 8 -10.32 -16.62 -3.91
N GLU A 9 -9.11 -16.98 -3.48
CA GLU A 9 -8.75 -16.98 -2.06
C GLU A 9 -7.91 -15.75 -1.68
N ALA A 10 -6.74 -15.59 -2.30
CA ALA A 10 -5.75 -14.63 -1.81
C ALA A 10 -6.19 -13.17 -2.01
N ILE A 11 -6.71 -12.83 -3.20
CA ILE A 11 -7.21 -11.48 -3.49
C ILE A 11 -8.45 -11.17 -2.65
N THR A 12 -9.44 -12.07 -2.63
CA THR A 12 -10.66 -11.88 -1.83
C THR A 12 -10.33 -11.66 -0.35
N ALA A 13 -9.47 -12.49 0.23
CA ALA A 13 -9.05 -12.34 1.62
C ALA A 13 -8.29 -11.02 1.84
N ALA A 14 -7.45 -10.60 0.90
CA ALA A 14 -6.73 -9.32 0.99
C ALA A 14 -7.68 -8.11 0.91
N VAL A 15 -8.73 -8.16 0.09
CA VAL A 15 -9.79 -7.12 0.05
C VAL A 15 -10.48 -7.04 1.41
N SER A 16 -10.91 -8.18 1.98
CA SER A 16 -11.54 -8.20 3.32
C SER A 16 -10.63 -7.64 4.41
N LEU A 17 -9.31 -7.82 4.29
CA LEU A 17 -8.33 -7.25 5.22
C LEU A 17 -8.22 -5.71 5.16
N HIS A 18 -8.83 -5.06 4.17
CA HIS A 18 -8.81 -3.61 4.01
C HIS A 18 -10.19 -2.98 4.09
N ALA A 19 -11.23 -3.64 3.58
CA ALA A 19 -12.59 -3.10 3.47
C ALA A 19 -13.15 -2.57 4.81
N ASP A 20 -12.92 -3.29 5.91
CA ASP A 20 -13.42 -2.88 7.24
C ASP A 20 -12.55 -1.79 7.92
N ARG A 21 -11.39 -1.46 7.34
CA ARG A 21 -10.38 -0.57 7.95
C ARG A 21 -10.20 0.74 7.18
N LEU A 22 -10.36 0.69 5.86
CA LEU A 22 -10.20 1.83 4.97
C LEU A 22 -11.57 2.33 4.55
N LEU A 23 -12.13 3.21 5.39
CA LEU A 23 -13.35 3.91 5.06
C LEU A 23 -13.03 5.07 4.11
N VAL A 24 -13.90 5.27 3.14
CA VAL A 24 -13.75 6.30 2.12
C VAL A 24 -15.09 6.98 1.86
N ARG A 25 -15.05 8.24 1.42
CA ARG A 25 -16.25 8.96 0.97
C ARG A 25 -16.58 8.49 -0.45
N PRO A 26 -17.72 7.84 -0.71
CA PRO A 26 -18.01 7.32 -2.04
C PRO A 26 -18.10 8.43 -3.11
N PRO A 27 -17.72 8.15 -4.37
CA PRO A 27 -17.95 9.08 -5.46
C PRO A 27 -19.45 9.30 -5.70
N GLU A 28 -19.81 10.47 -6.23
CA GLU A 28 -21.17 10.75 -6.65
C GLU A 28 -21.47 10.02 -7.97
N GLY A 29 -22.06 8.82 -7.85
CA GLY A 29 -22.43 7.97 -8.98
C GLY A 29 -21.35 6.95 -9.39
N PRO A 30 -21.46 6.37 -10.60
CA PRO A 30 -20.50 5.38 -11.07
C PRO A 30 -19.08 5.95 -11.17
N LEU A 31 -18.10 5.18 -10.71
CA LEU A 31 -16.70 5.56 -10.82
C LEU A 31 -16.23 5.44 -12.28
N ILE A 32 -15.99 6.59 -12.92
CA ILE A 32 -15.32 6.65 -14.21
C ILE A 32 -13.81 6.55 -13.96
N VAL A 33 -13.17 5.53 -14.53
CA VAL A 33 -11.71 5.36 -14.46
C VAL A 33 -11.05 6.39 -15.37
N PRO A 34 -10.16 7.27 -14.87
CA PRO A 34 -9.41 8.16 -15.73
C PRO A 34 -8.46 7.37 -16.66
N PRO A 35 -8.19 7.86 -17.88
CA PRO A 35 -7.21 7.25 -18.77
C PRO A 35 -5.84 7.15 -18.09
N PHE A 36 -5.18 6.00 -18.23
CA PHE A 36 -3.83 5.83 -17.70
C PHE A 36 -2.82 6.61 -18.55
N ALA A 37 -1.79 7.15 -17.89
CA ALA A 37 -0.74 7.89 -18.57
C ALA A 37 -0.06 7.05 -19.67
N THR A 38 0.09 7.63 -20.86
CA THR A 38 0.73 6.98 -22.02
C THR A 38 2.15 6.51 -21.66
N GLY A 39 2.47 5.26 -21.96
CA GLY A 39 3.79 4.67 -21.67
C GLY A 39 4.00 4.25 -20.21
N SER A 40 3.04 4.50 -19.31
CA SER A 40 3.09 3.96 -17.95
C SER A 40 2.93 2.44 -17.91
N ILE A 41 3.40 1.79 -16.86
CA ILE A 41 3.18 0.35 -16.67
C ILE A 41 1.67 0.00 -16.54
N CYS A 42 0.86 0.94 -16.04
CA CYS A 42 -0.60 0.80 -15.97
C CYS A 42 -1.25 0.66 -17.35
N SER A 43 -0.72 1.33 -18.37
CA SER A 43 -1.25 1.23 -19.75
C SER A 43 -1.14 -0.17 -20.37
N ARG A 44 -0.41 -1.09 -19.72
CA ARG A 44 -0.31 -2.51 -20.13
C ARG A 44 -1.50 -3.35 -19.68
N PHE A 45 -2.34 -2.85 -18.77
CA PHE A 45 -3.51 -3.58 -18.29
C PHE A 45 -4.69 -3.38 -19.23
N THR A 46 -5.40 -4.47 -19.50
CA THR A 46 -6.66 -4.41 -20.25
C THR A 46 -7.78 -4.02 -19.29
N VAL A 47 -8.23 -2.77 -19.39
CA VAL A 47 -9.40 -2.28 -18.66
C VAL A 47 -10.61 -2.28 -19.62
N PRO A 48 -11.76 -2.82 -19.22
CA PRO A 48 -12.96 -2.79 -20.05
C PRO A 48 -13.32 -1.37 -20.48
N ALA A 49 -13.64 -1.18 -21.77
CA ALA A 49 -13.94 0.15 -22.33
C ALA A 49 -15.05 0.89 -21.57
N GLY A 50 -16.03 0.15 -21.03
CA GLY A 50 -17.10 0.69 -20.20
C GLY A 50 -16.61 1.39 -18.93
N HIS A 51 -15.49 0.98 -18.34
CA HIS A 51 -14.95 1.62 -17.13
C HIS A 51 -14.46 3.05 -17.38
N PHE A 52 -14.06 3.37 -18.63
CA PHE A 52 -13.65 4.71 -19.03
C PHE A 52 -14.82 5.60 -19.48
N SER A 53 -16.02 5.03 -19.67
CA SER A 53 -17.18 5.74 -20.22
C SER A 53 -18.38 5.71 -19.27
N THR A 54 -19.08 4.59 -19.15
CA THR A 54 -20.22 4.42 -18.24
C THR A 54 -19.79 4.34 -16.77
N GLY A 55 -18.56 3.88 -16.53
CA GLY A 55 -18.00 3.70 -15.20
C GLY A 55 -18.40 2.39 -14.53
N VAL A 56 -17.96 2.24 -13.28
CA VAL A 56 -18.26 1.09 -12.43
C VAL A 56 -19.17 1.55 -11.30
N ALA A 57 -20.37 0.97 -11.22
CA ALA A 57 -21.31 1.27 -10.15
C ALA A 57 -20.79 0.78 -8.78
N ASP A 58 -21.21 1.45 -7.71
CA ASP A 58 -20.96 1.06 -6.31
C ASP A 58 -19.48 0.75 -6.02
N SER A 59 -18.58 1.51 -6.65
CA SER A 59 -17.14 1.28 -6.59
C SER A 59 -16.39 2.54 -6.21
N ASP A 60 -15.49 2.39 -5.25
CA ASP A 60 -14.63 3.47 -4.75
C ASP A 60 -13.26 3.54 -5.45
N MET A 61 -12.86 2.43 -6.05
CA MET A 61 -11.60 2.24 -6.73
C MET A 61 -11.67 1.03 -7.67
N VAL A 62 -10.94 1.07 -8.78
CA VAL A 62 -10.68 -0.09 -9.64
C VAL A 62 -9.26 -0.60 -9.44
N LEU A 63 -9.12 -1.89 -9.08
CA LEU A 63 -7.81 -2.54 -8.94
C LEU A 63 -7.56 -3.50 -10.11
N CYS A 64 -6.51 -3.22 -10.90
CA CYS A 64 -6.07 -4.07 -11.99
C CYS A 64 -5.05 -5.09 -11.46
N VAL A 65 -5.35 -6.39 -11.60
CA VAL A 65 -4.51 -7.46 -11.04
C VAL A 65 -3.91 -8.28 -12.16
N ALA A 66 -2.59 -8.51 -12.11
CA ALA A 66 -1.88 -9.40 -13.02
C ALA A 66 -1.10 -10.47 -12.26
N ALA A 67 -1.01 -11.65 -12.86
CA ALA A 67 -0.12 -12.72 -12.45
C ALA A 67 0.84 -13.04 -13.60
N ALA A 68 1.90 -12.23 -13.73
CA ALA A 68 2.79 -12.28 -14.88
C ALA A 68 4.27 -12.35 -14.46
N PRO A 69 5.15 -12.91 -15.31
CA PRO A 69 6.59 -12.69 -15.18
C PRO A 69 6.89 -11.19 -15.19
N GLY A 70 7.71 -10.72 -14.24
CA GLY A 70 7.97 -9.27 -14.08
C GLY A 70 8.04 -8.80 -12.63
N GLY A 71 7.81 -9.69 -11.66
CA GLY A 71 8.03 -9.44 -10.25
C GLY A 71 6.77 -9.07 -9.47
N VAL A 72 6.98 -8.67 -8.21
CA VAL A 72 5.96 -8.30 -7.23
C VAL A 72 6.00 -6.79 -7.08
N TRP A 73 4.94 -6.10 -7.50
CA TRP A 73 4.88 -4.63 -7.46
C TRP A 73 3.43 -4.16 -7.47
N ALA A 74 3.19 -2.96 -6.95
CA ALA A 74 1.91 -2.27 -7.03
C ALA A 74 2.08 -0.76 -6.97
N LEU A 75 1.14 -0.03 -7.58
CA LEU A 75 1.14 1.42 -7.59
C LEU A 75 -0.24 1.99 -7.95
N PRO A 76 -0.52 3.26 -7.57
CA PRO A 76 -1.64 4.02 -8.10
C PRO A 76 -1.47 4.26 -9.61
N CYS A 77 -2.54 4.05 -10.36
CA CYS A 77 -2.59 4.24 -11.81
C CYS A 77 -3.37 5.49 -12.24
N ALA A 78 -4.34 5.91 -11.43
CA ALA A 78 -5.07 7.15 -11.63
C ALA A 78 -5.51 7.73 -10.28
N THR A 79 -5.40 9.05 -10.16
CA THR A 79 -5.81 9.82 -8.99
C THR A 79 -6.77 10.93 -9.42
N LEU A 80 -7.71 11.28 -8.54
CA LEU A 80 -8.54 12.48 -8.70
C LEU A 80 -7.73 13.75 -8.38
N GLU A 81 -8.35 14.92 -8.59
CA GLU A 81 -7.73 16.23 -8.32
C GLU A 81 -7.38 16.43 -6.84
N ASP A 82 -8.17 15.83 -5.93
CA ASP A 82 -7.90 15.82 -4.49
C ASP A 82 -6.74 14.88 -4.09
N GLY A 83 -6.13 14.21 -5.07
CA GLY A 83 -5.05 13.25 -4.88
C GLY A 83 -5.51 11.83 -4.56
N ARG A 84 -6.81 11.55 -4.38
CA ARG A 84 -7.31 10.22 -4.06
C ARG A 84 -7.07 9.23 -5.21
N PRO A 85 -6.38 8.10 -4.97
CA PRO A 85 -6.30 7.02 -5.95
C PRO A 85 -7.66 6.39 -6.22
N VAL A 86 -8.03 6.31 -7.49
CA VAL A 86 -9.28 5.70 -7.98
C VAL A 86 -9.04 4.54 -8.93
N ALA A 87 -7.82 4.40 -9.42
CA ALA A 87 -7.37 3.17 -10.06
C ALA A 87 -5.96 2.83 -9.60
N GLY A 88 -5.70 1.55 -9.40
CA GLY A 88 -4.38 1.03 -9.07
C GLY A 88 -4.10 -0.25 -9.83
N ALA A 89 -2.83 -0.63 -9.91
CA ALA A 89 -2.43 -1.89 -10.48
C ALA A 89 -1.51 -2.64 -9.52
N MET A 90 -1.59 -3.96 -9.56
CA MET A 90 -0.64 -4.83 -8.91
C MET A 90 -0.31 -6.05 -9.74
N SER A 91 0.93 -6.52 -9.61
CA SER A 91 1.43 -7.74 -10.21
C SER A 91 1.97 -8.65 -9.13
N ILE A 92 1.52 -9.90 -9.13
CA ILE A 92 2.02 -10.95 -8.24
C ILE A 92 2.78 -11.97 -9.08
N ALA A 93 4.03 -12.26 -8.68
CA ALA A 93 4.83 -13.24 -9.39
C ALA A 93 4.22 -14.65 -9.23
N PRO A 94 4.11 -15.46 -10.31
CA PRO A 94 3.57 -16.81 -10.23
C PRO A 94 4.29 -17.72 -9.22
N ALA A 95 5.56 -17.47 -8.93
CA ALA A 95 6.32 -18.26 -7.96
C ALA A 95 5.80 -18.15 -6.51
N VAL A 96 5.10 -17.06 -6.17
CA VAL A 96 4.57 -16.81 -4.82
C VAL A 96 3.05 -16.93 -4.72
N SER A 97 2.34 -17.11 -5.86
CA SER A 97 0.87 -17.16 -5.90
C SER A 97 0.26 -18.45 -5.36
N PHE A 98 1.03 -19.54 -5.24
CA PHE A 98 0.54 -20.85 -4.79
C PHE A 98 0.58 -21.06 -3.27
N ARG A 99 1.08 -20.09 -2.50
CA ARG A 99 1.16 -20.17 -1.03
C ARG A 99 0.09 -19.28 -0.41
N GLY A 100 -1.13 -19.80 -0.22
CA GLY A 100 -2.32 -19.04 0.23
C GLY A 100 -2.05 -17.91 1.22
N CYS A 101 -1.57 -18.20 2.44
CA CYS A 101 -1.32 -17.16 3.45
C CYS A 101 -0.25 -16.12 3.05
N LEU A 102 0.81 -16.54 2.35
CA LEU A 102 1.85 -15.64 1.87
C LEU A 102 1.32 -14.77 0.72
N ALA A 103 0.58 -15.36 -0.21
CA ALA A 103 -0.06 -14.68 -1.32
C ALA A 103 -1.06 -13.64 -0.80
N THR A 104 -1.88 -13.96 0.22
CA THR A 104 -2.78 -13.00 0.88
C THR A 104 -2.02 -11.85 1.52
N ARG A 105 -0.92 -12.13 2.24
CA ARG A 105 -0.09 -11.07 2.86
C ARG A 105 0.52 -10.15 1.81
N ILE A 106 1.08 -10.71 0.74
CA ILE A 106 1.64 -9.94 -0.38
C ILE A 106 0.54 -9.14 -1.06
N ALA A 107 -0.60 -9.74 -1.40
CA ALA A 107 -1.71 -9.05 -2.03
C ALA A 107 -2.23 -7.90 -1.16
N ALA A 108 -2.36 -8.12 0.16
CA ALA A 108 -2.77 -7.07 1.08
C ALA A 108 -1.75 -5.92 1.13
N HIS A 109 -0.46 -6.21 1.17
CA HIS A 109 0.60 -5.19 1.10
C HIS A 109 0.55 -4.40 -0.23
N LEU A 110 0.43 -5.10 -1.35
CA LEU A 110 0.32 -4.49 -2.68
C LEU A 110 -0.92 -3.60 -2.83
N MET A 111 -2.05 -4.02 -2.27
CA MET A 111 -3.27 -3.19 -2.24
C MET A 111 -3.04 -1.87 -1.50
N VAL A 112 -2.26 -1.86 -0.41
CA VAL A 112 -1.96 -0.62 0.34
C VAL A 112 -1.15 0.35 -0.51
N HIS A 113 -0.19 -0.13 -1.30
CA HIS A 113 0.49 0.71 -2.28
C HIS A 113 -0.46 1.22 -3.36
N ALA A 114 -1.33 0.34 -3.89
CA ALA A 114 -2.28 0.70 -4.94
C ALA A 114 -3.27 1.78 -4.51
N VAL A 115 -3.70 1.78 -3.23
CA VAL A 115 -4.57 2.83 -2.65
C VAL A 115 -3.81 4.10 -2.22
N GLY A 116 -2.49 4.17 -2.43
CA GLY A 116 -1.73 5.41 -2.29
C GLY A 116 -0.66 5.43 -1.20
N PHE A 117 -0.35 4.32 -0.52
CA PHE A 117 0.80 4.28 0.40
C PHE A 117 2.10 4.28 -0.39
N THR A 118 2.51 5.46 -0.84
CA THR A 118 3.74 5.66 -1.62
C THR A 118 4.43 6.91 -1.12
N HIS A 119 5.76 6.91 -1.10
CA HIS A 119 6.52 8.09 -0.69
C HIS A 119 6.13 9.35 -1.50
N PRO A 120 5.97 9.31 -2.84
CA PRO A 120 5.49 10.46 -3.59
C PRO A 120 4.14 11.01 -3.11
N GLN A 121 3.18 10.13 -2.77
CA GLN A 121 1.87 10.53 -2.25
C GLN A 121 1.96 11.13 -0.85
N MET A 122 2.78 10.54 0.02
CA MET A 122 3.02 11.08 1.36
C MET A 122 3.66 12.47 1.27
N ALA A 123 4.63 12.65 0.37
CA ALA A 123 5.31 13.91 0.15
C ALA A 123 4.36 14.99 -0.40
N SER A 124 3.53 14.66 -1.41
CA SER A 124 2.54 15.59 -1.95
C SER A 124 1.48 15.99 -0.93
N SER A 125 1.18 15.11 0.01
CA SER A 125 0.24 15.34 1.12
C SER A 125 0.89 16.00 2.35
N SER A 126 2.15 16.43 2.25
CA SER A 126 2.92 17.02 3.36
C SER A 126 3.02 16.11 4.61
N MET A 127 2.96 14.78 4.43
CA MET A 127 3.03 13.78 5.48
C MET A 127 4.45 13.26 5.73
N VAL A 128 5.48 14.01 5.31
CA VAL A 128 6.88 13.61 5.40
C VAL A 128 7.68 14.69 6.12
N ARG A 129 8.54 14.28 7.06
CA ARG A 129 9.43 15.17 7.81
C ARG A 129 10.87 14.67 7.76
N HIS A 130 11.79 15.59 7.56
CA HIS A 130 13.23 15.36 7.64
C HIS A 130 13.72 15.55 9.08
N VAL A 131 14.46 14.57 9.60
CA VAL A 131 15.03 14.55 10.95
C VAL A 131 16.54 14.31 10.83
N THR A 132 17.35 15.18 11.42
CA THR A 132 18.81 15.05 11.41
C THR A 132 19.32 14.43 12.70
N GLY A 133 20.44 13.70 12.62
CA GLY A 133 21.12 13.13 13.79
C GLY A 133 20.40 11.96 14.46
N ALA A 134 19.26 11.50 13.92
CA ALA A 134 18.53 10.38 14.46
C ALA A 134 19.42 9.12 14.44
N ARG A 135 19.75 8.60 15.63
CA ARG A 135 20.61 7.41 15.82
C ARG A 135 21.94 7.49 15.05
N GLY A 136 22.52 8.69 14.94
CA GLY A 136 23.79 8.91 14.26
C GLY A 136 23.72 8.97 12.73
N ARG A 137 22.52 8.98 12.13
CA ARG A 137 22.33 9.20 10.68
C ARG A 137 22.40 10.69 10.36
N ALA A 138 22.95 11.02 9.19
CA ALA A 138 22.97 12.39 8.68
C ALA A 138 21.54 12.91 8.46
N LEU A 139 20.68 12.05 7.90
CA LEU A 139 19.28 12.33 7.65
C LEU A 139 18.43 11.09 7.90
N SER A 140 17.23 11.29 8.38
CA SER A 140 16.18 10.28 8.47
C SER A 140 14.87 10.92 8.02
N VAL A 141 14.05 10.16 7.33
CA VAL A 141 12.78 10.64 6.84
C VAL A 141 11.67 9.90 7.56
N VAL A 142 10.75 10.67 8.12
CA VAL A 142 9.69 10.17 9.00
C VAL A 142 8.35 10.49 8.36
N MET A 143 7.48 9.49 8.30
CA MET A 143 6.07 9.68 8.04
C MET A 143 5.46 10.43 9.23
N ASN A 144 5.22 11.72 9.02
CA ASN A 144 4.76 12.65 10.03
C ASN A 144 3.26 12.90 9.82
N TRP A 145 2.45 12.04 10.43
CA TRP A 145 1.00 12.12 10.43
C TRP A 145 0.51 11.87 11.86
N GLU A 146 -0.46 12.65 12.33
CA GLU A 146 -0.90 12.61 13.73
C GLU A 146 -1.36 11.22 14.16
N THR A 147 -2.19 10.55 13.35
CA THR A 147 -2.64 9.18 13.65
C THR A 147 -1.49 8.17 13.62
N ALA A 148 -0.52 8.34 12.72
CA ALA A 148 0.62 7.43 12.63
C ALA A 148 1.55 7.61 13.84
N ALA A 149 1.76 8.85 14.29
CA ALA A 149 2.49 9.15 15.51
C ALA A 149 1.78 8.59 16.74
N MET A 150 0.45 8.78 16.87
CA MET A 150 -0.33 8.19 17.97
C MET A 150 -0.23 6.67 18.01
N ALA A 151 -0.43 6.01 16.86
CA ALA A 151 -0.30 4.56 16.73
C ALA A 151 1.12 4.08 17.13
N ALA A 152 2.16 4.80 16.73
CA ALA A 152 3.54 4.46 17.08
C ALA A 152 3.82 4.68 18.57
N ARG A 153 3.28 5.75 19.19
CA ARG A 153 3.39 6.01 20.63
C ARG A 153 2.76 4.89 21.45
N GLU A 154 1.56 4.47 21.05
CA GLU A 154 0.83 3.36 21.69
C GLU A 154 1.59 2.04 21.53
N HIS A 155 2.02 1.72 20.31
CA HIS A 155 2.71 0.46 20.02
C HIS A 155 4.04 0.32 20.76
N HIS A 156 4.79 1.41 20.90
CA HIS A 156 6.12 1.40 21.52
C HIS A 156 6.13 1.86 22.98
N ASP A 157 4.98 2.20 23.57
CA ASP A 157 4.86 2.80 24.90
C ASP A 157 5.82 4.00 25.09
N CYS A 158 5.82 4.90 24.11
CA CYS A 158 6.75 6.03 24.07
C CYS A 158 6.07 7.29 23.53
N ASN A 159 5.74 8.22 24.43
CA ASN A 159 4.99 9.44 24.10
C ASN A 159 5.74 10.44 23.20
N ASN A 160 7.06 10.32 23.08
CA ASN A 160 7.91 11.27 22.34
C ASN A 160 8.21 10.81 20.90
N ILE A 161 7.34 9.98 20.31
CA ILE A 161 7.44 9.56 18.91
C ILE A 161 6.67 10.54 18.04
N ASP A 162 7.34 11.10 17.03
CA ASP A 162 6.73 12.04 16.08
C ASP A 162 6.22 11.37 14.80
N GLY A 163 6.47 10.08 14.61
CA GLY A 163 6.02 9.33 13.43
C GLY A 163 6.82 8.05 13.19
N MET A 164 6.61 7.45 12.02
CA MET A 164 7.29 6.22 11.59
C MET A 164 8.46 6.53 10.65
N GLU A 165 9.66 6.04 10.95
CA GLU A 165 10.81 6.17 10.03
C GLU A 165 10.54 5.37 8.73
N LEU A 166 10.82 5.98 7.59
CA LEU A 166 10.84 5.31 6.29
C LEU A 166 12.21 4.65 6.08
N PRO A 167 12.28 3.44 5.50
CA PRO A 167 13.55 2.87 5.09
C PRO A 167 14.26 3.79 4.11
N ASP A 168 15.55 3.93 4.36
CA ASP A 168 16.49 4.69 3.58
C ASP A 168 17.75 3.84 3.57
N GLY A 169 18.10 3.25 2.42
CA GLY A 169 19.24 2.34 2.31
C GLY A 169 20.55 3.04 2.63
N ASP A 170 20.68 4.28 2.16
CA ASP A 170 21.92 5.05 2.22
C ASP A 170 21.97 6.00 3.44
N GLY A 171 20.82 6.33 4.02
CA GLY A 171 20.73 7.24 5.17
C GLY A 171 20.99 8.70 4.81
N ASP A 172 20.84 9.04 3.53
CA ASP A 172 21.01 10.37 2.97
C ASP A 172 19.69 11.00 2.46
N GLY A 173 18.58 10.29 2.65
CA GLY A 173 17.21 10.68 2.29
C GLY A 173 16.88 10.55 0.80
N ARG A 174 17.73 9.91 -0.02
CA ARG A 174 17.52 9.85 -1.49
C ARG A 174 16.90 8.55 -1.98
N THR A 175 17.11 7.44 -1.27
CA THR A 175 16.63 6.10 -1.65
C THR A 175 15.50 5.64 -0.73
N LEU A 176 14.51 6.52 -0.55
CA LEU A 176 13.38 6.25 0.35
C LEU A 176 12.45 5.20 -0.22
N GLU A 177 12.16 4.20 0.60
CA GLU A 177 11.16 3.20 0.26
C GLU A 177 9.77 3.62 0.76
N SER A 178 8.75 3.10 0.09
CA SER A 178 7.35 3.33 0.46
C SER A 178 6.90 2.36 1.55
N HIS A 179 7.71 2.18 2.59
CA HIS A 179 7.51 1.17 3.63
C HIS A 179 7.67 1.77 5.02
N GLY A 180 7.17 1.08 6.06
CA GLY A 180 7.58 1.33 7.44
C GLY A 180 8.96 0.73 7.70
N SER A 181 9.79 1.38 8.50
CA SER A 181 11.11 0.87 8.86
C SER A 181 11.01 -0.52 9.51
N GLN A 182 11.64 -1.51 8.87
CA GLN A 182 11.67 -2.88 9.39
C GLN A 182 12.28 -2.99 10.79
N ARG A 183 13.17 -2.06 11.14
CA ARG A 183 13.76 -1.96 12.49
C ARG A 183 12.67 -1.79 13.56
N HIS A 184 11.66 -0.99 13.28
CA HIS A 184 10.63 -0.61 14.25
C HIS A 184 9.36 -1.43 14.10
N ALA A 185 9.06 -1.88 12.88
CA ALA A 185 7.77 -2.47 12.54
C ALA A 185 7.92 -3.76 11.71
N ARG A 186 8.87 -4.64 12.04
CA ARG A 186 9.23 -5.83 11.23
C ARG A 186 8.05 -6.65 10.70
N ASP A 187 7.08 -6.91 11.57
CA ASP A 187 5.93 -7.78 11.29
C ASP A 187 4.67 -6.98 10.87
N GLU A 188 4.82 -5.67 10.67
CA GLU A 188 3.77 -4.79 10.18
C GLU A 188 3.54 -5.00 8.67
N ARG A 189 2.31 -4.75 8.20
CA ARG A 189 1.90 -5.04 6.83
C ARG A 189 2.73 -4.29 5.79
N MET A 190 3.18 -3.07 6.06
CA MET A 190 3.97 -2.22 5.16
C MET A 190 5.46 -2.21 5.47
N ALA A 191 5.97 -3.11 6.30
CA ALA A 191 7.40 -3.37 6.33
C ALA A 191 7.87 -3.99 5.00
N PRO A 192 9.14 -3.77 4.59
CA PRO A 192 9.70 -4.40 3.40
C PRO A 192 9.58 -5.93 3.46
N ILE A 193 9.02 -6.53 2.40
CA ILE A 193 8.88 -7.98 2.28
C ILE A 193 10.26 -8.58 2.01
N GLY A 194 10.88 -9.21 3.01
CA GLY A 194 12.16 -9.90 2.82
C GLY A 194 13.19 -9.76 3.95
N GLY A 195 12.82 -9.23 5.12
CA GLY A 195 13.70 -9.46 6.28
C GLY A 195 13.69 -10.92 6.66
N VAL A 196 14.87 -11.42 6.99
CA VAL A 196 15.10 -12.77 7.50
C VAL A 196 14.06 -13.09 8.58
N ASP A 197 13.38 -14.22 8.38
CA ASP A 197 12.19 -14.74 9.08
C ASP A 197 10.85 -14.40 8.45
N VAL A 198 10.40 -15.32 7.59
CA VAL A 198 9.00 -15.75 7.54
C VAL A 198 8.59 -16.31 8.92
N ALA A 199 8.51 -15.44 9.93
CA ALA A 199 7.91 -15.78 11.20
C ALA A 199 6.38 -15.72 11.03
N LEU A 200 5.77 -16.89 10.91
CA LEU A 200 4.37 -17.12 11.21
C LEU A 200 4.14 -16.81 12.70
N SER A 201 3.93 -15.54 13.04
CA SER A 201 3.40 -15.14 14.34
C SER A 201 2.05 -14.49 14.13
N TRP A 202 1.01 -15.18 14.59
CA TRP A 202 -0.35 -14.69 14.69
C TRP A 202 -0.46 -13.84 15.95
N ARG A 203 -0.64 -12.52 15.77
CA ARG A 203 -1.00 -11.45 16.73
C ARG A 203 -0.28 -10.19 16.21
N TRP A 204 -0.90 -9.11 15.76
CA TRP A 204 -2.07 -8.41 16.27
C TRP A 204 -2.76 -7.70 15.10
N VAL A 205 -4.07 -7.91 15.00
CA VAL A 205 -4.99 -7.05 14.26
C VAL A 205 -5.32 -5.87 15.16
N HIS A 206 -5.66 -4.73 14.55
CA HIS A 206 -5.99 -3.42 15.13
C HIS A 206 -4.79 -2.48 15.11
N LEU A 207 -4.72 -1.65 14.06
CA LEU A 207 -4.36 -0.24 14.07
C LEU A 207 -4.58 0.26 12.64
N LEU A 208 -5.00 1.52 12.50
CA LEU A 208 -5.57 2.18 11.32
C LEU A 208 -7.10 2.01 11.18
N THR A 209 -7.83 2.55 12.16
CA THR A 209 -9.12 3.19 11.88
C THR A 209 -8.82 4.64 11.52
N TRP A 210 -9.07 5.03 10.27
CA TRP A 210 -9.10 6.43 9.87
C TRP A 210 -10.46 7.00 10.28
N ALA A 211 -10.47 7.90 11.26
CA ALA A 211 -11.65 8.71 11.56
C ALA A 211 -11.68 9.91 10.61
N ALA A 212 -12.89 10.19 10.10
CA ALA A 212 -13.24 11.17 9.07
C ALA A 212 -13.01 12.64 9.44
#